data_AF-A0A9D8T533-F1
#
_entry.id   AF-A0A9D8T533-F1
#
_cell.length_a   1.000
_cell.length_b   1.000
_cell.length_c   1.000
_cell.angle_alpha   90.00
_cell.angle_beta   90.00
_cell.angle_gamma   90.00
#
_symmetry.space_group_name_H-M   'P 1'
#
loop_
_entity.id
_entity.type
_entity.pdbx_description
1 polymer ?
#
loop_
_entity_poly.entity_id
_entity_poly.type
_entity_poly.pdbx_seq_one_letter_code
_entity_poly.pdbx_strand_id
1 'polypeptide(L)' 'SQLTRIVSDEYKVNIQMLHIETKDGIFKGYLTLYIHDVEDLNILIGKLRSMKSIRDVKRIEKSDLKF' A
#
# COMPACT_ATOMS: atom_id res chain seq x y z
N SER A 1 -3.69 12.72 5.11
CA SER A 1 -3.75 13.20 3.71
C SER A 1 -2.46 12.93 2.91
N GLN A 2 -1.29 12.67 3.51
CA GLN A 2 -0.04 12.39 2.79
C GLN A 2 -0.02 11.03 2.07
N LEU A 3 -0.49 9.97 2.73
CA LEU A 3 -0.52 8.62 2.16
C LEU A 3 -1.38 8.55 0.90
N THR A 4 -2.58 9.14 0.95
CA THR A 4 -3.51 9.17 -0.20
C THR A 4 -2.96 9.96 -1.39
N ARG A 5 -2.19 11.04 -1.15
CA ARG A 5 -1.54 11.82 -2.23
C ARG A 5 -0.40 11.06 -2.89
N ILE A 6 0.44 10.37 -2.13
CA ILE A 6 1.57 9.56 -2.66
C ILE A 6 1.07 8.47 -3.61
N VAL A 7 -0.10 7.89 -3.36
CA VAL A 7 -0.66 6.85 -4.23
C VAL A 7 -1.44 7.43 -5.42
N SER A 8 -2.01 8.64 -5.30
CA SER A 8 -2.77 9.30 -6.38
C SER A 8 -1.90 10.02 -7.42
N ASP A 9 -0.82 10.69 -7.00
CA ASP A 9 -0.12 11.66 -7.85
C ASP A 9 1.10 11.08 -8.59
N GLU A 10 1.58 9.88 -8.24
CA GLU A 10 2.89 9.40 -8.74
C GLU A 10 2.93 7.99 -9.33
N TYR A 11 1.81 7.24 -9.37
CA TYR A 11 1.84 5.87 -9.89
C TYR A 11 0.61 5.54 -10.73
N LYS A 12 0.85 4.96 -11.90
CA LYS A 12 -0.18 4.34 -12.76
C LYS A 12 -0.80 3.08 -12.14
N VAL A 13 -0.75 2.94 -10.82
CA VAL A 13 -1.37 1.84 -10.08
C VAL A 13 -2.77 2.27 -9.68
N ASN A 14 -3.75 1.46 -10.03
CA ASN A 14 -5.14 1.76 -9.71
C ASN A 14 -5.46 1.21 -8.31
N ILE A 15 -5.79 2.11 -7.37
CA ILE A 15 -6.23 1.72 -6.03
C ILE A 15 -7.66 1.22 -6.11
N GLN A 16 -7.85 -0.08 -5.88
CA GLN A 16 -9.19 -0.67 -5.78
C GLN A 16 -9.79 -0.46 -4.39
N MET A 17 -8.98 -0.58 -3.33
CA MET A 17 -9.43 -0.45 -1.95
C MET A 17 -8.28 0.02 -1.06
N LEU A 18 -8.62 0.92 -0.13
CA LEU A 18 -7.74 1.31 0.97
C LEU A 18 -8.50 1.15 2.28
N HIS A 19 -8.05 0.21 3.11
CA HIS A 19 -8.53 0.02 4.46
C HIS A 19 -7.46 0.51 5.44
N ILE A 20 -7.83 1.32 6.42
CA ILE A 20 -6.91 1.79 7.46
C ILE A 20 -7.63 1.72 8.80
N GLU A 21 -7.00 1.05 9.76
CA GLU A 21 -7.43 0.99 11.15
C GLU A 21 -6.32 1.55 12.03
N THR A 22 -6.72 2.22 13.12
CA THR A 22 -5.78 2.70 14.13
C THR A 22 -6.16 2.11 15.46
N LYS A 23 -5.20 1.49 16.13
CA LYS A 23 -5.34 0.97 17.48
C LYS A 23 -4.10 1.34 18.28
N ASP A 24 -4.30 1.91 19.47
CA ASP A 24 -3.22 2.27 20.41
C ASP A 24 -2.11 3.13 19.77
N GLY A 25 -2.49 4.08 18.89
CA GLY A 25 -1.56 4.97 18.19
C GLY A 25 -0.77 4.32 17.05
N ILE A 26 -1.02 3.05 16.73
CA ILE A 26 -0.44 2.34 15.60
C ILE A 26 -1.50 2.20 14.51
N PHE A 27 -1.19 2.71 13.32
CA PHE A 27 -2.02 2.48 12.15
C PHE A 27 -1.61 1.17 11.46
N LYS A 28 -2.60 0.42 10.98
CA LYS A 28 -2.44 -0.70 10.06
C LYS A 28 -3.35 -0.47 8.88
N GLY A 29 -2.85 -0.73 7.67
CA GLY A 29 -3.66 -0.57 6.47
C GLY A 29 -3.46 -1.69 5.47
N TYR A 30 -4.51 -1.95 4.71
CA TYR A 30 -4.49 -2.82 3.55
C TYR A 30 -4.77 -1.99 2.30
N LEU A 31 -3.91 -2.12 1.31
CA LEU A 31 -4.02 -1.44 0.03
C LEU A 31 -4.18 -2.52 -1.05
N THR A 32 -5.36 -2.61 -1.63
CA THR A 32 -5.64 -3.49 -2.77
C THR A 32 -5.46 -2.71 -4.04
N LEU A 33 -4.60 -3.20 -4.92
CA LEU A 33 -4.23 -2.54 -6.17
C LEU A 33 -4.54 -3.46 -7.35
N TYR A 34 -4.98 -2.87 -8.46
CA TYR A 34 -4.98 -3.56 -9.74
C TYR A 34 -3.67 -3.24 -10.48
N ILE A 35 -2.86 -4.26 -10.68
CA ILE A 35 -1.49 -4.13 -11.17
C ILE A 35 -1.44 -4.50 -12.64
N HIS A 36 -1.00 -3.55 -13.46
CA HIS A 36 -0.70 -3.77 -14.88
C HIS A 36 0.78 -4.12 -15.09
N ASP A 37 1.66 -3.56 -14.25
CA ASP A 37 3.11 -3.81 -14.25
C ASP A 37 3.62 -4.04 -12.83
N VAL A 38 4.39 -5.13 -12.63
CA VAL A 38 4.98 -5.49 -11.35
C VAL A 38 6.10 -4.53 -10.94
N GLU A 39 6.76 -3.86 -11.89
CA GLU A 39 7.78 -2.85 -11.61
C GLU A 39 7.18 -1.67 -10.84
N ASP A 40 6.04 -1.12 -11.31
CA ASP A 40 5.33 -0.02 -10.64
C ASP A 40 4.94 -0.38 -9.20
N LEU A 41 4.50 -1.63 -8.96
CA LEU A 41 4.20 -2.13 -7.62
C LEU A 41 5.45 -2.15 -6.73
N ASN A 42 6.58 -2.62 -7.26
CA ASN A 42 7.83 -2.69 -6.50
C ASN A 42 8.34 -1.29 -6.13
N ILE A 43 8.22 -0.31 -7.03
CA ILE A 43 8.59 1.07 -6.74
C ILE A 43 7.69 1.64 -5.63
N LEU A 44 6.38 1.41 -5.69
CA LEU A 44 5.45 1.83 -4.65
C LEU A 44 5.80 1.22 -3.28
N ILE A 45 6.05 -0.10 -3.23
CA ILE A 45 6.48 -0.79 -2.01
C ILE A 45 7.79 -0.17 -1.47
N GLY A 46 8.75 0.10 -2.34
CA GLY A 46 10.01 0.76 -1.98
C GLY A 46 9.80 2.14 -1.34
N LYS A 47 8.93 2.97 -1.91
CA LYS A 47 8.59 4.29 -1.34
C LYS A 47 7.87 4.19 -0.01
N LEU A 48 6.91 3.28 0.13
CA LEU A 48 6.25 3.06 1.42
C LEU A 48 7.26 2.63 2.49
N ARG A 49 8.23 1.78 2.14
CA ARG A 49 9.30 1.36 3.06
C ARG A 49 10.27 2.48 3.42
N SER A 50 10.47 3.48 2.56
CA SER A 50 11.40 4.59 2.84
C SER A 50 10.81 5.66 3.75
N MET A 51 9.50 5.65 3.98
CA MET A 51 8.84 6.56 4.92
C MET A 51 9.19 6.21 6.36
N LYS A 52 9.82 7.15 7.08
CA LYS A 52 10.25 6.96 8.49
C LYS A 52 9.15 6.46 9.43
N SER A 53 7.90 6.80 9.15
CA SER A 53 6.74 6.44 9.97
C SER A 53 6.19 5.03 9.69
N ILE A 54 6.61 4.38 8.62
CA ILE A 54 6.19 3.04 8.24
C ILE A 54 7.18 2.03 8.80
N ARG A 55 6.68 1.06 9.58
CA ARG A 55 7.51 0.03 10.22
C ARG A 55 7.73 -1.19 9.32
N ASP A 56 6.72 -1.60 8.58
CA ASP A 56 6.77 -2.79 7.72
C ASP A 56 5.81 -2.63 6.54
N VAL A 57 6.17 -3.23 5.41
CA VAL A 57 5.36 -3.29 4.19
C VAL A 57 5.53 -4.67 3.57
N LYS A 58 4.41 -5.39 3.46
CA LYS A 58 4.34 -6.73 2.88
C LYS A 58 3.36 -6.75 1.71
N ARG A 59 3.79 -7.35 0.61
CA ARG A 59 2.92 -7.73 -0.50
C ARG A 59 2.18 -9.01 -0.10
N ILE A 60 0.88 -9.05 -0.35
CA ILE A 60 0.03 -10.21 -0.11
C ILE A 60 -0.68 -10.50 -1.43
N GLU A 61 -0.54 -11.71 -1.97
CA GLU A 61 -1.30 -12.11 -3.14
C GLU A 61 -2.74 -12.42 -2.76
N LYS A 62 -3.68 -12.16 -3.66
CA LYS A 62 -5.10 -12.44 -3.42
C LYS A 62 -5.35 -13.93 -3.13
N SER A 63 -4.52 -14.82 -3.67
CA SER A 63 -4.55 -16.27 -3.40
C SER A 63 -4.19 -16.62 -1.94
N ASP A 64 -3.44 -15.75 -1.27
CA ASP A 64 -2.95 -15.99 0.09
C ASP A 64 -3.95 -15.47 1.14
N LEU A 65 -4.94 -14.68 0.71
CA LEU A 65 -6.08 -14.29 1.52
C LEU A 65 -7.04 -15.48 1.63
N LYS A 66 -6.93 -16.22 2.74
CA LYS A 66 -7.89 -17.26 3.08
C LYS A 66 -9.19 -16.57 3.55
N PHE A 67 -10.20 -16.59 2.70
CA PHE A 67 -11.59 -16.32 3.08
C PHE A 67 -12.23 -17.57 3.67
#